data_AF-A0A1R0F8F2-F1
#
_entry.id   AF-A0A1R0F8F2-F1
#
_cell.length_a   1.000
_cell.length_b   1.000
_cell.length_c   1.000
_cell.angle_alpha   90.00
_cell.angle_beta   90.00
_cell.angle_gamma   90.00
#
_symmetry.space_group_name_H-M   'P 1'
#
loop_
_entity.id
_entity.type
_entity.pdbx_description
1 polymer ?
#
loop_
_entity_poly.entity_id
_entity_poly.type
_entity_poly.pdbx_seq_one_letter_code
_entity_poly.pdbx_strand_id
1 'polypeptide(L)'
;MKLRLTFFTAIGLAFLAMSQSGYASGRDPGKVANMTSEYEGERCSTPPKGSGIVAGFFRGWEQTPFQDRGSGLMPVERYRCFKTMNQCKSWLKTMNYLYNEKSIDASMCTRF
;
A
#
# COMPACT_ATOMS: atom_id res chain seq x y z
N MET A 1 -21.80 -1.82 -66.88
CA MET A 1 -21.06 -2.81 -66.05
C MET A 1 -19.84 -2.14 -65.45
N LYS A 2 -19.83 -1.89 -64.12
CA LYS A 2 -18.65 -1.71 -63.25
C LYS A 2 -19.11 -1.08 -61.93
N LEU A 3 -19.19 -1.88 -60.87
CA LEU A 3 -18.42 -1.68 -59.64
C LEU A 3 -18.77 -2.82 -58.68
N ARG A 4 -17.75 -3.58 -58.29
CA ARG A 4 -17.81 -4.58 -57.23
C ARG A 4 -16.70 -4.27 -56.24
N LEU A 5 -16.98 -4.65 -54.99
CA LEU A 5 -16.11 -4.87 -53.83
C LEU A 5 -15.82 -3.70 -52.87
N THR A 6 -16.66 -3.67 -51.82
CA THR A 6 -16.33 -3.91 -50.40
C THR A 6 -14.97 -3.48 -49.86
N PHE A 7 -14.96 -2.67 -48.79
CA PHE A 7 -14.02 -2.84 -47.66
C PHE A 7 -14.62 -2.31 -46.34
N PHE A 8 -14.81 -3.25 -45.41
CA PHE A 8 -14.80 -3.17 -43.95
C PHE A 8 -14.70 -1.80 -43.25
N THR A 9 -15.67 -1.48 -42.40
CA THR A 9 -15.40 -0.82 -41.12
C THR A 9 -16.11 -1.57 -40.00
N ALA A 10 -15.27 -2.22 -39.18
CA ALA A 10 -15.59 -3.02 -38.01
C ALA A 10 -16.11 -2.13 -36.87
N ILE A 11 -17.16 -2.53 -36.15
CA ILE A 11 -17.12 -3.15 -34.82
C ILE A 11 -16.39 -2.30 -33.77
N GLY A 12 -17.09 -1.89 -32.71
CA GLY A 12 -16.48 -1.76 -31.39
C GLY A 12 -16.64 -0.42 -30.67
N LEU A 13 -17.86 0.09 -30.49
CA LEU A 13 -18.18 1.04 -29.41
C LEU A 13 -19.12 0.38 -28.40
N ALA A 14 -18.68 -0.78 -27.93
CA ALA A 14 -19.21 -1.45 -26.75
C ALA A 14 -18.04 -1.65 -25.78
N PHE A 15 -17.55 -0.55 -25.20
CA PHE A 15 -16.80 -0.62 -23.95
C PHE A 15 -17.73 -0.20 -22.82
N LEU A 16 -18.45 -1.21 -22.36
CA LEU A 16 -19.08 -1.25 -21.05
C LEU A 16 -18.08 -0.85 -19.97
N ALA A 17 -18.64 -0.19 -18.95
CA ALA A 17 -18.24 -0.36 -17.55
C ALA A 17 -16.79 -0.04 -17.20
N MET A 18 -16.53 1.21 -16.81
CA MET A 18 -15.74 1.43 -15.60
C MET A 18 -16.68 1.80 -14.46
N SER A 19 -17.19 0.74 -13.85
CA SER A 19 -17.64 0.73 -12.46
C SER A 19 -16.58 1.42 -11.60
N GLN A 20 -16.89 2.60 -11.07
CA GLN A 20 -16.16 3.20 -9.95
C GLN A 20 -16.52 2.40 -8.70
N SER A 21 -15.94 1.20 -8.59
CA SER A 21 -16.01 0.36 -7.41
C SER A 21 -15.30 1.09 -6.28
N GLY A 22 -16.06 1.28 -5.20
CA GLY A 22 -15.79 2.29 -4.20
C GLY A 22 -14.57 2.05 -3.34
N TYR A 23 -14.13 3.13 -2.72
CA TYR A 23 -13.57 3.13 -1.37
C TYR A 23 -13.98 4.44 -0.71
N ALA A 24 -15.25 4.56 -0.32
CA ALA A 24 -15.67 5.57 0.64
C ALA A 24 -15.28 5.12 2.06
N SER A 25 -13.99 4.85 2.27
CA SER A 25 -13.40 4.86 3.60
C SER A 25 -13.17 6.34 3.91
N GLY A 26 -13.67 6.87 5.03
CA GLY A 26 -13.62 8.30 5.44
C GLY A 26 -12.19 8.85 5.63
N ARG A 27 -11.39 8.80 4.57
CA ARG A 27 -9.95 8.95 4.52
C ARG A 27 -9.68 9.92 3.38
N ASP A 28 -9.19 11.11 3.75
CA ASP A 28 -8.92 12.23 2.83
C ASP A 28 -8.19 11.75 1.56
N PRO A 29 -8.80 11.89 0.35
CA PRO A 29 -8.23 11.39 -0.89
C PRO A 29 -6.85 12.01 -1.20
N GLY A 30 -6.57 13.23 -0.72
CA GLY A 30 -5.26 13.86 -0.84
C GLY A 30 -4.17 13.17 -0.02
N LYS A 31 -4.54 12.48 1.06
CA LYS A 31 -3.61 11.65 1.83
C LYS A 31 -3.37 10.31 1.13
N VAL A 32 -4.43 9.68 0.61
CA VAL A 32 -4.37 8.32 0.04
C VAL A 32 -3.58 8.24 -1.27
N ALA A 33 -3.61 9.31 -2.09
CA ALA A 33 -2.98 9.32 -3.42
C ALA A 33 -1.48 8.97 -3.44
N ASN A 34 -0.77 9.17 -2.32
CA ASN A 34 0.67 8.92 -2.20
C ASN A 34 1.00 7.75 -1.27
N MET A 35 0.03 6.89 -0.95
CA MET A 35 0.25 5.73 -0.09
C MET A 35 0.59 4.50 -0.93
N THR A 36 1.62 3.79 -0.48
CA THR A 36 1.97 2.45 -0.96
C THR A 36 1.21 1.37 -0.18
N SER A 37 1.35 0.10 -0.54
CA SER A 37 0.76 -1.03 0.19
C SER A 37 1.40 -1.20 1.58
N GLU A 38 0.66 -1.72 2.57
CA GLU A 38 1.25 -2.12 3.86
C GLU A 38 2.28 -3.26 3.70
N TYR A 39 2.19 -4.01 2.59
CA TYR A 39 3.08 -5.11 2.25
C TYR A 39 4.18 -4.72 1.25
N GLU A 40 4.33 -3.43 0.94
CA GLU A 40 5.40 -2.94 0.06
C GLU A 40 6.79 -3.34 0.61
N GLY A 41 7.72 -3.63 -0.30
CA GLY A 41 9.06 -4.13 0.05
C GLY A 41 9.12 -5.63 0.30
N GLU A 42 10.33 -6.15 0.45
CA GLU A 42 10.55 -7.59 0.62
C GLU A 42 10.57 -7.97 2.10
N ARG A 43 10.00 -9.13 2.43
CA ARG A 43 10.22 -9.76 3.74
C ARG A 43 11.68 -10.18 3.80
N CYS A 44 12.41 -9.71 4.80
CA CYS A 44 13.83 -9.98 4.95
C CYS A 44 14.20 -10.14 6.43
N SER A 45 15.34 -10.76 6.69
CA SER A 45 16.04 -10.67 7.96
C SER A 45 16.84 -9.36 8.04
N THR A 46 17.46 -9.07 9.19
CA THR A 46 18.38 -7.93 9.34
C THR A 46 19.49 -7.98 8.29
N PRO A 47 19.61 -6.97 7.40
CA PRO A 47 20.64 -6.96 6.39
C PRO A 47 22.05 -6.91 7.00
N PRO A 48 23.06 -7.47 6.31
CA PRO A 48 24.45 -7.29 6.72
C PRO A 48 24.86 -5.82 6.59
N LYS A 49 25.70 -5.35 7.52
CA LYS A 49 26.28 -4.00 7.48
C LYS A 49 27.09 -3.82 6.19
N GLY A 50 26.94 -2.67 5.55
CA GLY A 50 27.55 -2.31 4.27
C GLY A 50 26.77 -2.79 3.02
N SER A 51 25.63 -3.46 3.18
CA SER A 51 24.86 -3.98 2.03
C SER A 51 24.15 -2.89 1.22
N GLY A 52 23.97 -1.70 1.77
CA GLY A 52 23.23 -0.61 1.14
C GLY A 52 21.71 -0.81 1.14
N ILE A 53 21.22 -1.93 1.68
CA ILE A 53 19.80 -2.23 1.83
C ILE A 53 19.22 -1.35 2.94
N VAL A 54 18.01 -0.84 2.72
CA VAL A 54 17.28 -0.08 3.74
C VAL A 54 16.26 -0.99 4.39
N ALA A 55 16.38 -1.23 5.69
CA ALA A 55 15.35 -1.91 6.46
C ALA A 55 14.37 -0.91 7.07
N GLY A 56 13.09 -1.14 6.84
CA GLY A 56 11.98 -0.49 7.53
C GLY A 56 11.45 -1.38 8.64
N PHE A 57 11.28 -0.78 9.82
CA PHE A 57 10.61 -1.39 10.95
C PHE A 57 9.43 -0.53 11.35
N PHE A 58 8.28 -1.16 11.55
CA PHE A 58 7.07 -0.55 12.08
C PHE A 58 6.50 -1.46 13.17
N ARG A 59 6.15 -0.84 14.29
CA ARG A 59 5.42 -1.43 15.42
C ARG A 59 4.33 -0.48 15.85
N GLY A 60 3.11 -0.98 15.88
CA GLY A 60 1.95 -0.24 16.36
C GLY A 60 0.89 -1.17 16.93
N TRP A 61 -0.32 -0.64 17.07
CA TRP A 61 -1.46 -1.32 17.66
C TRP A 61 -2.65 -1.22 16.72
N GLU A 62 -3.40 -2.32 16.63
CA GLU A 62 -4.63 -2.40 15.84
C GLU A 62 -5.78 -2.82 16.76
N GLN A 63 -6.98 -2.28 16.54
CA GLN A 63 -8.15 -2.74 17.26
C GLN A 63 -8.49 -4.17 16.87
N THR A 64 -8.57 -5.05 17.87
CA THR A 64 -9.07 -6.41 17.68
C THR A 64 -10.54 -6.36 17.31
N PRO A 65 -11.03 -7.30 16.49
CA PRO A 65 -12.46 -7.41 16.17
C PRO A 65 -13.33 -7.79 17.39
N PHE A 66 -12.72 -8.11 18.54
CA PHE A 66 -13.41 -8.52 19.78
C PHE A 66 -13.47 -7.39 20.82
N GLN A 67 -13.80 -6.17 20.39
CA GLN A 67 -13.83 -4.97 21.25
C GLN A 67 -14.64 -5.16 22.55
N ASP A 68 -15.60 -6.08 22.53
CA ASP A 68 -16.55 -6.36 23.61
C ASP A 68 -15.94 -7.13 24.81
N ARG A 69 -14.69 -7.61 24.74
CA ARG A 69 -14.09 -8.51 25.77
C ARG A 69 -12.80 -8.01 26.44
N GLY A 70 -12.34 -6.78 26.20
CA GLY A 70 -11.13 -6.24 26.87
C GLY A 70 -10.57 -4.99 26.20
N SER A 71 -9.37 -4.55 26.59
CA SER A 71 -8.68 -3.36 26.05
C SER A 71 -8.49 -3.37 24.52
N GLY A 72 -8.76 -4.50 23.86
CA GLY A 72 -9.19 -4.53 22.47
C GLY A 72 -8.14 -4.15 21.45
N LEU A 73 -6.85 -4.20 21.82
CA LEU A 73 -5.73 -3.84 20.95
C LEU A 73 -4.78 -5.04 20.77
N MET A 74 -4.43 -5.36 19.53
CA MET A 74 -3.39 -6.32 19.18
C MET A 74 -2.15 -5.60 18.64
N PRO A 75 -0.93 -6.04 19.02
CA PRO A 75 0.28 -5.46 18.48
C PRO A 75 0.44 -5.87 17.01
N VAL A 76 0.83 -4.91 16.18
CA VAL A 76 1.16 -5.12 14.77
C VAL A 76 2.61 -4.76 14.55
N GLU A 77 3.38 -5.74 14.11
CA GLU A 77 4.77 -5.56 13.69
C GLU A 77 4.93 -5.86 12.21
N ARG A 78 5.71 -5.01 11.54
CA ARG A 78 6.11 -5.18 10.15
C ARG A 78 7.58 -4.83 10.01
N TYR A 79 8.31 -5.75 9.39
CA TYR A 79 9.70 -5.57 9.02
C TYR A 79 9.87 -5.85 7.53
N ARG A 80 10.45 -4.90 6.80
CA ARG A 80 10.55 -4.91 5.33
C ARG A 80 11.88 -4.34 4.87
N CYS A 81 12.41 -4.86 3.77
CA CYS A 81 13.59 -4.33 3.11
C CYS A 81 13.22 -3.58 1.83
N PHE A 82 13.95 -2.50 1.59
CA PHE A 82 13.78 -1.59 0.47
C PHE A 82 15.12 -1.31 -0.19
N LYS A 83 15.09 -1.03 -1.50
CA LYS A 83 16.28 -0.65 -2.26
C LYS A 83 16.71 0.78 -1.95
N THR A 84 15.78 1.63 -1.53
CA THR A 84 16.03 3.05 -1.29
C THR A 84 15.37 3.56 -0.01
N MET A 85 15.94 4.64 0.53
CA MET A 85 15.41 5.31 1.72
C MET A 85 14.03 5.93 1.45
N ASN A 86 13.80 6.43 0.23
CA ASN A 86 12.53 7.03 -0.15
C ASN A 86 11.41 6.00 -0.19
N GLN A 87 11.67 4.79 -0.70
CA GLN A 87 10.70 3.69 -0.66
C GLN A 87 10.34 3.33 0.79
N CYS A 88 11.33 3.21 1.66
CA CYS A 88 11.08 2.93 3.08
C CYS A 88 10.25 4.03 3.76
N LYS A 89 10.57 5.32 3.52
CA LYS A 89 9.82 6.46 4.06
C LYS A 89 8.38 6.51 3.54
N SER A 90 8.17 6.22 2.27
CA SER A 90 6.84 6.15 1.67
C SER A 90 6.00 5.04 2.30
N TRP A 91 6.61 3.86 2.49
CA TRP A 91 5.98 2.75 3.19
C TRP A 91 5.64 3.08 4.65
N LEU A 92 6.57 3.69 5.40
CA LEU A 92 6.28 4.13 6.77
C LEU A 92 5.14 5.15 6.82
N LYS A 93 5.04 6.06 5.84
CA LYS A 93 3.92 6.99 5.76
C LYS A 93 2.59 6.26 5.59
N THR A 94 2.53 5.22 4.77
CA THR A 94 1.36 4.33 4.68
C THR A 94 1.07 3.70 6.03
N MET A 95 2.07 3.07 6.66
CA MET A 95 1.88 2.39 7.94
C MET A 95 1.34 3.33 9.01
N ASN A 96 1.91 4.52 9.14
CA ASN A 96 1.48 5.52 10.12
C ASN A 96 0.05 5.98 9.88
N TYR A 97 -0.36 6.06 8.62
CA TYR A 97 -1.73 6.41 8.28
C TYR A 97 -2.73 5.28 8.55
N LEU A 98 -2.37 4.04 8.20
CA LEU A 98 -3.23 2.87 8.43
C LEU A 98 -3.48 2.65 9.92
N TYR A 99 -2.43 2.83 10.73
CA TYR A 99 -2.44 2.51 12.14
C TYR A 99 -2.57 3.72 13.06
N ASN A 100 -2.81 4.95 12.55
CA ASN A 100 -2.95 6.20 13.31
C ASN A 100 -1.74 6.54 14.21
N GLU A 101 -1.24 7.77 14.18
CA GLU A 101 -0.04 8.17 14.95
C GLU A 101 -0.11 7.87 16.45
N LYS A 102 -1.31 7.89 17.03
CA LYS A 102 -1.54 7.58 18.45
C LYS A 102 -1.31 6.11 18.83
N SER A 103 -1.31 5.21 17.86
CA SER A 103 -1.15 3.75 18.05
C SER A 103 0.19 3.25 17.53
N ILE A 104 1.12 4.15 17.17
CA ILE A 104 2.47 3.78 16.77
C ILE A 104 3.34 3.74 18.02
N ASP A 105 4.06 2.64 18.20
CA ASP A 105 5.04 2.49 19.27
C ASP A 105 6.46 2.73 18.76
N ALA A 106 6.78 2.23 17.57
CA ALA A 106 8.07 2.50 16.94
C ALA A 106 7.97 2.43 15.41
N SER A 107 8.63 3.37 14.73
CA SER A 107 8.78 3.34 13.27
C SER A 107 10.13 3.89 12.87
N MET A 108 10.91 3.16 12.07
CA MET A 108 12.22 3.62 11.62
C MET A 108 12.62 3.03 10.27
N CYS A 109 13.45 3.78 9.54
CA CYS A 109 14.15 3.31 8.34
C CYS A 109 15.65 3.39 8.59
N THR A 110 16.34 2.26 8.48
CA THR A 110 17.78 2.15 8.71
C THR A 110 18.47 1.66 7.46
N ARG A 111 19.48 2.38 6.99
CA ARG A 111 20.36 1.91 5.92
C ARG A 111 21.48 1.09 6.56
N PHE A 112 21.68 -0.12 6.05
CA PHE A 112 22.73 -1.04 6.50
C PHE A 112 23.98 -0.91 5.65
#